data_AF-A0A2E6T8S3-F1
#
_entry.id   AF-A0A2E6T8S3-F1
#
_cell.length_a   1.000
_cell.length_b   1.000
_cell.length_c   1.000
_cell.angle_alpha   90.00
_cell.angle_beta   90.00
_cell.angle_gamma   90.00
#
_symmetry.space_group_name_H-M   'P 1'
#
loop_
_entity.id
_entity.type
_entity.pdbx_description
1 polymer ?
#
loop_
_entity_poly.entity_id
_entity_poly.type
_entity_poly.pdbx_seq_one_letter_code
_entity_poly.pdbx_strand_id
1 'polypeptide(L)'
;MENKYKTLQDYSIKKRTKCNRCHSNLAILKHNNKSETKIIWEEFYKVYDDAYQKQQCLMSEKEQILDIIDENEKQKQLEIILKKIRRIQSEASTSQSKLRIKARVTTPEASEGIGERLSLNI
;
A
#
# COMPACT_ATOMS: atom_id res chain seq x y z
N MET A 1 16.56 12.30 -6.42
CA MET A 1 16.30 10.92 -5.96
C MET A 1 15.04 10.44 -6.63
N GLU A 2 15.07 9.24 -7.20
CA GLU A 2 13.90 8.67 -7.88
C GLU A 2 12.86 8.16 -6.88
N ASN A 3 11.58 8.44 -7.15
CA ASN A 3 10.47 7.92 -6.36
C ASN A 3 10.07 6.54 -6.90
N LYS A 4 10.28 5.51 -6.08
CA LYS A 4 10.00 4.11 -6.41
C LYS A 4 8.57 3.64 -6.08
N TYR A 5 7.76 4.48 -5.43
CA TYR A 5 6.42 4.12 -4.98
C TYR A 5 5.40 4.44 -6.07
N LYS A 6 4.82 3.40 -6.70
CA LYS A 6 3.87 3.59 -7.81
C LYS A 6 2.60 4.30 -7.37
N THR A 7 2.15 4.06 -6.14
CA THR A 7 1.00 4.73 -5.51
C THR A 7 1.27 6.19 -5.13
N LEU A 8 2.50 6.68 -5.28
CA LEU A 8 2.90 8.06 -4.97
C LEU A 8 3.64 8.72 -6.15
N GLN A 9 3.39 8.33 -7.40
CA GLN A 9 4.11 8.86 -8.57
C GLN A 9 4.06 10.38 -8.72
N ASP A 10 2.99 11.03 -8.24
CA ASP A 10 2.85 12.50 -8.25
C ASP A 10 3.75 13.22 -7.24
N TYR A 11 4.53 12.48 -6.46
CA TYR A 11 5.46 13.02 -5.48
C TYR A 11 6.91 12.74 -5.86
N SER A 12 7.79 13.64 -5.47
CA SER A 12 9.24 13.46 -5.50
C SER A 12 9.79 13.30 -4.09
N ILE A 13 10.76 12.39 -3.91
CA ILE A 13 11.45 12.22 -2.62
C ILE A 13 12.42 13.38 -2.42
N LYS A 14 12.19 14.18 -1.39
CA LYS A 14 13.07 15.29 -0.99
C LYS A 14 14.16 14.85 -0.04
N LYS A 15 13.83 14.00 0.93
CA LYS A 15 14.79 13.54 1.95
C LYS A 15 14.38 12.17 2.47
N ARG A 16 15.37 11.32 2.74
CA ARG A 16 15.19 10.12 3.59
C ARG A 16 15.88 10.38 4.92
N THR A 17 15.26 9.93 6.00
CA THR A 17 15.83 10.07 7.34
C THR A 17 15.46 8.84 8.16
N LYS A 18 16.38 8.40 9.01
CA LYS A 18 16.07 7.41 10.03
C LYS A 18 15.50 8.14 11.23
N CYS A 19 14.37 7.67 11.76
CA CYS A 19 13.82 8.23 12.99
C CYS A 19 14.69 7.79 14.17
N ASN A 20 15.19 8.71 14.98
CA ASN A 20 16.01 8.37 16.14
C ASN A 20 15.22 7.68 17.25
N ARG A 21 13.90 7.92 17.33
CA ARG A 21 13.02 7.34 18.36
C ARG A 21 12.58 5.92 18.04
N CYS A 22 12.09 5.68 16.82
CA CYS A 22 11.55 4.38 16.42
C CYS A 22 12.44 3.58 15.47
N HIS A 23 13.63 4.09 15.16
CA HIS A 23 14.61 3.52 14.23
C HIS A 23 14.09 3.18 12.83
N SER A 24 12.87 3.61 12.51
CA SER A 24 12.20 3.34 11.24
C SER A 24 12.67 4.34 10.18
N ASN A 25 12.71 3.87 8.93
CA ASN A 25 13.06 4.71 7.79
C ASN A 25 11.85 5.56 7.38
N LEU A 26 12.06 6.88 7.34
CA LEU A 26 11.07 7.87 6.92
C LEU A 26 11.51 8.50 5.60
N ALA A 27 10.54 8.77 4.73
CA ALA A 27 10.75 9.57 3.53
C ALA A 27 9.88 10.83 3.59
N ILE A 28 10.46 11.97 3.27
CA ILE A 28 9.79 13.25 3.08
C ILE A 28 9.60 13.44 1.58
N LEU A 29 8.35 13.51 1.18
CA LEU A 29 7.90 13.65 -0.20
C LEU A 29 7.30 15.03 -0.41
N LYS A 30 7.56 15.62 -1.58
CA LYS A 30 6.90 16.85 -2.03
C LYS A 30 6.10 16.53 -3.29
N HIS A 31 4.84 16.93 -3.33
CA HIS A 31 4.02 16.78 -4.52
C HIS A 31 4.62 17.62 -5.66
N ASN A 32 4.59 17.09 -6.88
CA ASN A 32 5.26 17.70 -8.03
C ASN A 32 4.56 19.01 -8.44
N ASN A 33 3.23 19.00 -8.47
CA ASN A 33 2.41 20.12 -8.94
C ASN A 33 1.69 20.91 -7.82
N LYS A 34 1.75 20.44 -6.57
CA LYS A 34 1.04 21.06 -5.44
C LYS A 34 2.06 21.40 -4.35
N SER A 35 1.77 22.44 -3.56
CA SER A 35 2.57 22.79 -2.38
C SER A 35 2.30 21.85 -1.20
N GLU A 36 2.15 20.55 -1.45
CA GLU A 36 1.87 19.53 -0.44
C GLU A 36 3.14 18.74 -0.10
N THR A 37 3.38 18.55 1.20
CA THR A 37 4.46 17.70 1.71
C THR A 37 3.87 16.53 2.50
N LYS A 38 4.41 15.33 2.28
CA LYS A 38 3.97 14.10 2.94
C LYS A 38 5.18 13.39 3.56
N ILE A 39 5.04 12.94 4.80
CA ILE A 39 6.04 12.10 5.46
C ILE A 39 5.47 10.69 5.51
N ILE A 40 6.23 9.71 5.04
CA ILE A 40 5.82 8.30 5.02
C ILE A 40 6.82 7.45 5.78
N TRP A 41 6.30 6.37 6.35
CA TRP A 41 7.12 5.26 6.84
C TRP A 41 7.40 4.34 5.65
N GLU A 42 8.67 4.25 5.24
CA GLU A 42 9.03 3.55 4.00
C GLU A 42 8.64 2.07 4.02
N GLU A 43 8.74 1.41 5.18
CA GLU A 43 8.36 0.00 5.37
C GLU A 43 6.85 -0.20 5.20
N PHE A 44 6.03 0.69 5.80
CA PHE A 44 4.58 0.62 5.70
C PHE A 44 4.10 0.84 4.26
N TYR A 45 4.65 1.86 3.60
CA TYR A 45 4.30 2.18 2.23
C TYR A 45 4.81 1.14 1.24
N LYS A 46 5.96 0.51 1.50
CA LYS A 46 6.46 -0.58 0.65
C LYS A 46 5.50 -1.77 0.65
N VAL A 47 5.02 -2.19 1.82
CA VAL A 47 4.04 -3.29 1.93
C VAL A 47 2.77 -2.96 1.15
N TYR A 48 2.30 -1.71 1.26
CA TYR A 48 1.12 -1.25 0.52
C TYR A 48 1.34 -1.27 -0.99
N ASP A 49 2.44 -0.66 -1.45
CA ASP A 49 2.74 -0.52 -2.88
C ASP A 49 2.97 -1.89 -3.54
N ASP A 50 3.72 -2.78 -2.89
CA ASP A 50 3.97 -4.13 -3.39
C ASP A 50 2.66 -4.94 -3.51
N ALA A 51 1.76 -4.81 -2.54
CA ALA A 51 0.44 -5.46 -2.59
C ALA A 51 -0.45 -4.86 -3.68
N TYR A 52 -0.47 -3.53 -3.82
CA TYR A 52 -1.21 -2.83 -4.87
C TYR A 52 -0.75 -3.28 -6.26
N GLN A 53 0.56 -3.35 -6.49
CA GLN A 53 1.13 -3.80 -7.76
C GLN A 53 0.71 -5.23 -8.11
N LYS A 54 0.83 -6.16 -7.15
CA LYS A 54 0.40 -7.55 -7.37
C LYS A 54 -1.11 -7.65 -7.64
N GLN A 55 -1.90 -6.83 -6.95
CA GLN A 55 -3.34 -6.77 -7.18
C GLN A 55 -3.67 -6.26 -8.58
N GLN A 56 -2.98 -5.24 -9.10
CA GLN A 56 -3.17 -4.75 -10.46
C GLN A 56 -2.86 -5.83 -11.51
N CYS A 57 -1.78 -6.60 -11.33
CA CYS A 57 -1.49 -7.72 -12.23
C CYS A 57 -2.62 -8.77 -12.25
N LEU A 58 -3.15 -9.13 -11.08
CA LEU A 58 -4.25 -10.09 -10.99
C LEU A 58 -5.58 -9.54 -11.53
N MET A 59 -5.80 -8.23 -11.43
CA MET A 59 -6.96 -7.58 -12.04
C MET A 59 -6.87 -7.61 -13.56
N SER A 60 -5.69 -7.40 -14.13
CA SER A 60 -5.48 -7.55 -15.58
C SER A 60 -5.64 -9.01 -16.03
N GLU A 61 -5.12 -9.98 -15.26
CA GLU A 61 -5.34 -11.42 -15.53
C GLU A 61 -6.84 -11.77 -15.43
N LYS A 62 -7.58 -11.17 -14.49
CA LYS A 62 -9.04 -11.31 -14.40
C LYS A 62 -9.75 -10.80 -15.65
N GLU A 63 -9.35 -9.64 -16.18
CA GLU A 63 -9.93 -9.08 -17.41
C GLU A 63 -9.73 -10.03 -18.58
N GLN A 64 -8.54 -10.61 -18.75
CA GLN A 64 -8.27 -11.60 -19.79
C GLN A 64 -9.14 -12.86 -19.68
N ILE A 65 -9.45 -13.30 -18.46
CA ILE A 65 -10.34 -14.46 -18.24
C ILE A 65 -11.78 -14.16 -18.68
N LEU A 66 -12.24 -12.91 -18.56
CA LEU A 66 -13.61 -12.55 -18.95
C LEU A 66 -13.87 -12.76 -20.44
N ASP A 67 -12.80 -12.74 -21.26
CA ASP A 67 -12.86 -12.97 -22.71
C ASP A 67 -12.92 -14.45 -23.12
N ILE A 68 -12.79 -15.39 -22.16
CA ILE A 68 -12.89 -16.84 -22.45
C ILE A 68 -14.31 -17.19 -22.90
N ILE A 69 -14.46 -18.02 -23.95
CA ILE A 69 -15.78 -18.41 -24.47
C ILE A 69 -16.40 -19.56 -23.66
N ASP A 70 -15.59 -20.52 -23.21
CA ASP A 70 -16.04 -21.63 -22.38
C ASP A 70 -16.37 -21.13 -20.96
N GLU A 71 -17.66 -21.12 -20.63
CA GLU A 71 -18.16 -20.63 -19.34
C GLU A 71 -17.70 -21.48 -18.14
N ASN A 72 -17.54 -22.80 -18.31
CA ASN A 72 -17.07 -23.65 -17.23
C ASN A 72 -15.60 -23.38 -16.93
N GLU A 73 -14.78 -23.20 -17.97
CA GLU A 73 -13.37 -22.85 -17.80
C GLU A 73 -13.19 -21.44 -17.24
N LYS A 74 -13.96 -20.47 -17.77
CA LYS A 74 -14.00 -19.10 -17.25
C LYS A 74 -14.28 -19.08 -15.76
N GLN A 75 -15.32 -19.80 -15.31
CA GLN A 75 -15.70 -19.81 -13.91
C GLN A 75 -14.59 -20.38 -13.01
N LYS A 76 -13.96 -21.50 -13.41
CA LYS A 76 -12.84 -22.10 -12.67
C LYS A 76 -11.66 -21.14 -12.52
N GLN A 77 -11.27 -20.48 -13.62
CA GLN A 77 -10.14 -19.54 -13.57
C GLN A 77 -10.47 -18.29 -12.76
N LEU A 78 -11.70 -17.76 -12.87
CA LEU A 78 -12.15 -16.63 -12.04
C LEU A 78 -12.09 -16.95 -10.55
N GLU A 79 -12.55 -18.13 -10.12
CA GLU A 79 -12.47 -18.55 -8.71
C GLU A 79 -11.02 -18.56 -8.19
N ILE A 80 -10.10 -19.08 -8.99
CA ILE A 80 -8.67 -19.12 -8.66
C ILE A 80 -8.12 -17.70 -8.48
N ILE A 81 -8.38 -16.80 -9.43
CA ILE A 81 -7.89 -15.41 -9.35
C ILE A 81 -8.49 -14.67 -8.16
N LEU A 82 -9.81 -14.77 -7.96
CA LEU A 82 -10.48 -14.11 -6.84
C LEU A 82 -9.95 -14.60 -5.50
N LYS A 83 -9.54 -15.87 -5.40
CA LYS A 83 -8.86 -16.41 -4.21
C LYS A 83 -7.45 -15.83 -4.03
N LYS A 84 -6.67 -15.70 -5.12
CA LYS A 84 -5.33 -15.06 -5.08
C LYS A 84 -5.43 -13.58 -4.64
N ILE A 85 -6.39 -12.83 -5.18
CA ILE A 85 -6.62 -11.42 -4.82
C ILE A 85 -6.93 -11.30 -3.33
N ARG A 86 -7.90 -12.08 -2.82
CA ARG A 86 -8.27 -12.09 -1.40
C ARG A 86 -7.08 -12.40 -0.49
N ARG A 87 -6.23 -13.36 -0.90
CA ARG A 87 -5.02 -13.71 -0.16
C ARG A 87 -4.04 -12.54 -0.05
N ILE A 88 -3.73 -11.85 -1.15
CA ILE A 88 -2.82 -10.70 -1.13
C ILE A 88 -3.37 -9.57 -0.26
N GLN A 89 -4.68 -9.28 -0.37
CA GLN A 89 -5.32 -8.26 0.47
C GLN A 89 -5.22 -8.61 1.96
N SER A 90 -5.42 -9.88 2.32
CA SER A 90 -5.27 -10.36 3.70
C SER A 90 -3.83 -10.24 4.20
N GLU A 91 -2.85 -10.72 3.42
CA GLU A 91 -1.42 -10.67 3.77
C GLU A 91 -0.93 -9.22 3.95
N ALA A 92 -1.35 -8.30 3.07
CA ALA A 92 -1.05 -6.89 3.16
C ALA A 92 -1.66 -6.26 4.42
N SER A 93 -2.94 -6.53 4.68
CA SER A 93 -3.66 -6.04 5.87
C SER A 93 -3.02 -6.53 7.17
N THR A 94 -2.66 -7.81 7.26
CA THR A 94 -1.93 -8.36 8.42
C THR A 94 -0.58 -7.69 8.60
N SER A 95 0.19 -7.53 7.53
CA SER A 95 1.52 -6.90 7.58
C SER A 95 1.45 -5.44 8.02
N GLN A 96 0.52 -4.67 7.45
CA GLN A 96 0.26 -3.29 7.86
C GLN A 96 -0.23 -3.19 9.31
N SER A 97 -1.06 -4.14 9.77
CA SER A 97 -1.51 -4.17 11.17
C SER A 97 -0.36 -4.40 12.14
N LYS A 98 0.57 -5.32 11.84
CA LYS A 98 1.79 -5.50 12.63
C LYS A 98 2.64 -4.23 12.68
N LEU A 99 2.79 -3.54 11.55
CA LEU A 99 3.53 -2.28 11.48
C LEU A 99 2.84 -1.15 12.28
N ARG A 100 1.50 -1.09 12.26
CA ARG A 100 0.72 -0.14 13.09
C ARG A 100 0.91 -0.40 14.58
N ILE A 101 0.86 -1.66 15.00
CA ILE A 101 1.11 -2.04 16.40
C ILE A 101 2.53 -1.65 16.81
N LYS A 102 3.53 -1.99 15.98
CA LYS A 102 4.92 -1.56 16.20
C LYS A 102 5.03 -0.05 16.34
N ALA A 103 4.37 0.73 15.48
CA ALA A 103 4.37 2.19 15.56
C ALA A 103 3.77 2.69 16.88
N ARG A 104 2.61 2.16 17.29
CA ARG A 104 1.95 2.53 18.54
C ARG A 104 2.78 2.21 19.79
N VAL A 105 3.40 1.02 19.83
CA VAL A 105 4.25 0.60 20.95
C VAL A 105 5.51 1.46 21.04
N THR A 106 6.10 1.84 19.90
CA THR A 106 7.37 2.60 19.88
C THR A 106 7.18 4.09 20.12
N THR A 107 6.00 4.63 19.82
CA THR A 107 5.67 6.05 20.03
C THR A 107 4.19 6.17 20.43
N PRO A 108 3.85 5.97 21.73
CA PRO A 108 2.47 6.01 22.21
C PRO A 108 1.76 7.32 21.85
N GLU A 109 2.46 8.45 21.98
CA GLU A 109 1.97 9.82 21.72
C GLU A 109 1.87 10.17 20.21
N ALA A 110 2.63 9.52 19.32
CA ALA A 110 2.55 9.79 17.87
C ALA A 110 1.33 9.12 17.20
N SER A 111 0.55 8.37 17.98
CA SER A 111 -0.69 7.71 17.55
C SER A 111 -1.81 8.70 17.21
N GLU A 112 -1.74 9.95 17.71
CA GLU A 112 -2.75 10.98 17.48
C GLU A 112 -2.86 11.38 16.00
N GLY A 113 -1.75 11.44 15.26
CA GLY A 113 -1.75 11.76 13.82
C GLY A 113 -2.06 10.58 12.88
N ILE A 114 -2.16 9.35 13.40
CA ILE A 114 -2.52 8.16 12.61
C ILE A 114 -4.04 7.91 12.65
N GLY A 115 -4.75 8.48 13.64
CA GLY A 115 -6.21 8.42 13.77
C GLY A 115 -6.97 9.37 12.84
N GLU A 116 -6.39 10.53 12.50
CA GLU A 116 -7.11 11.59 11.76
C GLU A 116 -7.41 11.29 10.28
N ARG A 117 -6.90 10.18 9.72
CA ARG A 117 -7.22 9.78 8.33
C ARG A 117 -8.39 8.81 8.19
N LEU A 118 -9.10 8.51 9.29
CA LEU A 118 -10.23 7.57 9.28
C LEU A 118 -11.62 8.22 9.29
N SER A 119 -11.72 9.54 9.18
CA SER A 119 -13.01 10.24 9.01
C SER A 119 -13.12 10.92 7.65
N LEU A 120 -12.92 10.18 6.56
CA LEU A 120 -13.44 10.53 5.24
C LEU A 120 -13.98 9.27 4.55
N ASN A 121 -15.30 9.11 4.70
CA ASN A 121 -16.28 8.45 3.82
C ASN A 121 -16.22 6.92 3.67
N ILE A 122 -17.10 6.25 4.44
CA ILE A 122 -17.99 5.21 3.88
C ILE A 122 -19.13 5.95 3.16
#